data_AF-A0A0Q5YRY1-F1
#
_entry.id   AF-A0A0Q5YRY1-F1
#
_cell.length_a   1.000
_cell.length_b   1.000
_cell.length_c   1.000
_cell.angle_alpha   90.00
_cell.angle_beta   90.00
_cell.angle_gamma   90.00
#
_symmetry.space_group_name_H-M   'P 1'
#
loop_
_entity.id
_entity.type
_entity.pdbx_description
1 polymer ?
#
loop_
_entity_poly.entity_id
_entity_poly.type
_entity_poly.pdbx_seq_one_letter_code
_entity_poly.pdbx_strand_id
1 'polypeptide(L)'
;MSVVLRSLSDFKRFLGKPGATIQIVKNTFVERQPQAFQDAYRAKGMYDPRTIQALAKNAAVFAIKGHPTMIWLYWDKGTRKWRYSGDTVTVPLDTALGPPDEIVYRCSFATGSEPRARVGVRRGPRSVKERAEAAPVPKPGAPTSPNLGQGRLF
;
A
#
# COMPACT_ATOMS: atom_id res chain seq x y z
N MET A 1 0.71 16.81 -1.93
CA MET A 1 0.86 15.75 -2.97
C MET A 1 -0.53 15.14 -3.23
N SER A 2 -0.99 15.01 -4.47
CA SER A 2 -2.30 14.41 -4.76
C SER A 2 -2.24 12.87 -4.67
N VAL A 3 -3.25 12.26 -4.07
CA VAL A 3 -3.42 10.80 -4.07
C VAL A 3 -3.97 10.40 -5.44
N VAL A 4 -3.28 9.48 -6.12
CA VAL A 4 -3.72 8.92 -7.40
C VAL A 4 -3.66 7.41 -7.31
N LEU A 5 -4.82 6.77 -7.33
CA LEU A 5 -5.01 5.33 -7.23
C LEU A 5 -5.49 4.80 -8.58
N ARG A 6 -4.78 3.80 -9.11
CA ARG A 6 -5.18 3.08 -10.34
C ARG A 6 -5.30 1.58 -10.14
N SER A 7 -4.84 1.09 -9.00
CA SER A 7 -4.74 -0.34 -8.71
C SER A 7 -4.73 -0.62 -7.21
N LEU A 8 -4.90 -1.90 -6.85
CA LEU A 8 -4.71 -2.38 -5.49
C LEU A 8 -3.29 -2.13 -4.98
N SER A 9 -2.29 -2.27 -5.86
CA SER A 9 -0.89 -2.02 -5.52
C SER A 9 -0.64 -0.57 -5.15
N ASP A 10 -1.21 0.38 -5.91
CA ASP A 10 -1.13 1.82 -5.58
C ASP A 10 -1.82 2.12 -4.25
N PHE A 11 -2.98 1.51 -4.02
CA PHE A 11 -3.71 1.66 -2.77
C PHE A 11 -2.92 1.12 -1.58
N LYS A 12 -2.37 -0.09 -1.65
CA LYS A 12 -1.50 -0.64 -0.59
C LYS A 12 -0.28 0.22 -0.35
N ARG A 13 0.35 0.72 -1.42
CA ARG A 13 1.50 1.64 -1.32
C ARG A 13 1.11 2.96 -0.67
N PHE A 14 -0.09 3.46 -0.94
CA PHE A 14 -0.64 4.64 -0.27
C PHE A 14 -0.85 4.36 1.22
N LEU A 15 -1.51 3.26 1.59
CA LEU A 15 -1.77 2.90 2.99
C LEU A 15 -0.48 2.71 3.81
N GLY A 16 0.62 2.29 3.17
CA GLY A 16 1.93 2.17 3.82
C GLY A 16 2.67 3.51 4.05
N LYS A 17 2.11 4.64 3.62
CA LYS A 17 2.72 5.96 3.85
C LYS A 17 2.28 6.55 5.20
N PRO A 18 3.19 7.22 5.93
CA PRO A 18 2.83 7.94 7.15
C PRO A 18 1.68 8.92 6.90
N GLY A 19 0.73 8.95 7.84
CA GLY A 19 -0.42 9.84 7.78
C GLY A 19 -1.43 9.53 6.67
N ALA A 20 -1.37 8.37 6.02
CA ALA A 20 -2.43 7.92 5.12
C ALA A 20 -3.76 7.81 5.88
N THR A 21 -4.78 8.48 5.34
CA THR A 21 -6.14 8.50 5.88
C THR A 21 -7.15 8.03 4.84
N ILE A 22 -8.16 7.30 5.30
CA ILE A 22 -9.32 6.96 4.48
C ILE A 22 -10.60 7.45 5.15
N GLN A 23 -11.57 7.88 4.35
CA GLN A 23 -12.88 8.31 4.81
C GLN A 23 -13.94 7.65 3.95
N ILE A 24 -15.01 7.12 4.56
CA ILE A 24 -16.16 6.65 3.79
C ILE A 24 -16.92 7.88 3.32
N VAL A 25 -17.15 8.01 2.02
CA VAL A 25 -17.93 9.11 1.42
C VAL A 25 -19.29 8.62 0.90
N LYS A 26 -19.44 7.32 0.69
CA LYS A 26 -20.70 6.68 0.29
C LYS A 26 -20.75 5.25 0.81
N ASN A 27 -21.91 4.81 1.30
CA ASN A 27 -22.13 3.42 1.68
C ASN A 27 -23.59 3.05 1.39
N THR A 28 -23.82 2.41 0.24
CA THR A 28 -25.17 2.09 -0.22
C THR A 28 -25.87 1.08 0.68
N PHE A 29 -25.12 0.17 1.32
CA PHE A 29 -25.68 -0.80 2.25
C PHE A 29 -26.28 -0.12 3.48
N VAL A 30 -25.66 0.96 3.98
CA VAL A 30 -26.19 1.74 5.10
C VAL A 30 -27.32 2.64 4.63
N GLU A 31 -27.16 3.30 3.49
CA GLU A 31 -28.14 4.25 2.91
C GLU A 31 -29.53 3.61 2.68
N ARG A 32 -29.59 2.29 2.41
CA ARG A 32 -30.87 1.57 2.24
C ARG A 32 -31.54 1.12 3.54
N GLN A 33 -30.85 1.22 4.68
CA GLN A 33 -31.40 0.79 5.97
C GLN A 33 -32.36 1.85 6.53
N PRO A 34 -33.25 1.47 7.47
CA PRO A 34 -34.08 2.43 8.19
C PRO A 34 -33.25 3.54 8.84
N GLN A 35 -33.82 4.75 8.96
CA GLN A 35 -33.11 5.95 9.42
C GLN A 35 -32.40 5.75 10.77
N ALA A 36 -33.06 5.08 11.73
CA ALA A 36 -32.47 4.78 13.04
C ALA A 36 -31.16 3.97 12.94
N PHE A 37 -31.05 3.07 11.96
CA PHE A 37 -29.82 2.30 11.70
C PHE A 37 -28.73 3.21 11.13
N GLN A 38 -29.08 4.10 10.19
CA GLN A 38 -28.13 5.05 9.62
C GLN A 38 -27.55 5.97 10.69
N ASP A 39 -28.40 6.49 11.58
CA ASP A 39 -28.00 7.40 12.64
C ASP A 39 -27.13 6.69 13.69
N ALA A 40 -27.44 5.44 14.02
CA ALA A 40 -26.59 4.62 14.90
C ALA A 40 -25.18 4.41 14.32
N TYR A 41 -25.04 4.25 13.00
CA TYR A 41 -23.73 4.14 12.35
C TYR A 41 -23.02 5.50 12.28
N ARG A 42 -23.75 6.58 12.01
CA ARG A 42 -23.19 7.95 12.08
C ARG A 42 -22.63 8.26 13.46
N ALA A 43 -23.36 7.94 14.52
CA ALA A 43 -22.92 8.14 15.91
C ALA A 43 -21.65 7.34 16.27
N LYS A 44 -21.36 6.26 15.55
CA LYS A 44 -20.13 5.45 15.70
C LYS A 44 -18.95 5.96 14.84
N GLY A 45 -19.08 7.14 14.24
CA GLY A 45 -18.04 7.73 13.39
C GLY A 45 -17.87 7.01 12.04
N MET A 46 -18.94 6.45 11.49
CA MET A 46 -18.88 5.73 10.20
C MET A 46 -18.32 6.57 9.05
N TYR A 47 -18.60 7.88 9.04
CA TYR A 47 -18.13 8.80 8.00
C TYR A 47 -16.90 9.60 8.43
N ASP A 48 -16.35 9.33 9.61
CA ASP A 48 -15.16 10.01 10.09
C ASP A 48 -13.89 9.50 9.40
N PRO A 49 -12.88 10.36 9.22
CA PRO A 49 -11.58 9.96 8.72
C PRO A 49 -10.91 8.96 9.66
N ARG A 50 -10.22 7.99 9.06
CA ARG A 50 -9.54 6.90 9.78
C ARG A 50 -8.08 6.85 9.39
N THR A 51 -7.22 6.60 10.37
CA THR A 51 -5.79 6.41 10.15
C THR A 51 -5.48 4.91 10.10
N ILE A 52 -4.51 4.56 9.25
CA ILE A 52 -3.94 3.21 9.26
C ILE A 52 -3.28 2.97 10.61
N GLN A 53 -3.68 1.91 11.29
CA GLN A 53 -3.02 1.42 12.50
C GLN A 53 -2.03 0.30 12.17
N ALA A 54 -2.45 -0.65 11.32
CA ALA A 54 -1.61 -1.76 10.90
C ALA A 54 -1.97 -2.20 9.48
N LEU A 55 -0.95 -2.66 8.74
CA LEU A 55 -1.10 -3.26 7.43
C LEU A 55 -0.71 -4.74 7.50
N ALA A 56 -1.66 -5.63 7.28
CA ALA A 56 -1.43 -7.06 7.14
C ALA A 56 -1.33 -7.45 5.67
N LYS A 57 -0.91 -8.69 5.39
CA LYS A 57 -0.82 -9.24 4.02
C LYS A 57 -2.14 -9.09 3.25
N ASN A 58 -3.25 -9.32 3.95
CA ASN A 58 -4.58 -9.49 3.39
C ASN A 58 -5.61 -8.46 3.90
N ALA A 59 -5.21 -7.56 4.79
CA ALA A 59 -6.11 -6.58 5.36
C ALA A 59 -5.38 -5.32 5.85
N ALA A 60 -6.12 -4.24 6.03
CA ALA A 60 -5.71 -3.08 6.80
C ALA A 60 -6.59 -2.93 8.04
N VAL A 61 -5.96 -2.59 9.16
CA VAL A 61 -6.63 -2.21 10.40
C VAL A 61 -6.60 -0.69 10.52
N PHE A 62 -7.76 -0.12 10.75
CA PHE A 62 -7.93 1.32 10.90
C PHE A 62 -8.39 1.68 12.30
N ALA A 63 -7.82 2.76 12.82
CA ALA A 63 -8.29 3.42 14.02
C ALA A 63 -9.15 4.63 13.63
N ILE A 64 -10.23 4.85 14.39
CA ILE A 64 -11.08 6.03 14.27
C ILE A 64 -10.79 6.92 15.47
N LYS A 65 -10.49 8.20 15.24
CA LYS A 65 -10.17 9.13 16.33
C LYS A 65 -11.38 9.28 17.25
N GLY A 66 -11.18 9.06 18.55
CA GLY A 66 -12.26 9.22 19.55
C GLY A 66 -13.21 8.02 19.66
N HIS A 67 -12.99 6.93 18.92
CA HIS A 67 -13.76 5.71 19.04
C HIS A 67 -12.86 4.51 19.38
N PRO A 68 -13.27 3.63 20.31
CA PRO A 68 -12.49 2.44 20.67
C PRO A 68 -12.57 1.32 19.61
N THR A 69 -13.43 1.48 18.59
CA THR A 69 -13.68 0.47 17.57
C THR A 69 -12.65 0.53 16.45
N MET A 70 -12.09 -0.64 16.12
CA MET A 70 -11.22 -0.84 14.97
C MET A 70 -12.01 -1.42 13.80
N ILE A 71 -11.67 -1.00 12.58
CA ILE A 71 -12.30 -1.53 11.36
C ILE A 71 -11.25 -2.22 10.50
N TRP A 72 -11.65 -3.34 9.90
CA TRP A 72 -10.83 -4.12 8.99
C TRP A 72 -11.31 -3.93 7.56
N LEU A 73 -10.38 -3.62 6.65
CA LEU A 73 -10.63 -3.70 5.20
C LEU A 73 -9.86 -4.91 4.65
N TYR A 74 -10.59 -5.94 4.26
CA TYR A 74 -10.03 -7.17 3.70
C TYR A 74 -9.93 -7.10 2.17
N TRP A 75 -8.89 -7.72 1.62
CA TRP A 75 -8.66 -7.82 0.17
C TRP A 75 -8.21 -9.20 -0.30
N ASP A 76 -8.31 -10.22 0.55
CA ASP A 76 -8.03 -11.61 0.21
C ASP A 76 -9.10 -12.24 -0.68
N LYS A 77 -10.38 -11.92 -0.47
CA LYS A 77 -11.50 -12.63 -1.11
C LYS A 77 -12.08 -12.04 -2.39
N GLY A 78 -11.59 -10.90 -2.88
CA GLY A 78 -12.18 -10.34 -4.11
C GLY A 78 -11.88 -8.87 -4.36
N THR A 79 -10.68 -8.57 -4.83
CA THR A 79 -10.31 -7.22 -5.30
C THR A 79 -10.52 -6.98 -6.78
N ARG A 80 -10.85 -8.02 -7.54
CA ARG A 80 -10.99 -7.92 -9.01
C ARG A 80 -12.04 -6.91 -9.46
N LYS A 81 -13.07 -6.69 -8.65
CA LYS A 81 -14.17 -5.74 -8.93
C LYS A 81 -13.97 -4.37 -8.28
N TRP A 82 -12.86 -4.15 -7.56
CA TRP A 82 -12.57 -2.84 -6.98
C TRP A 82 -12.28 -1.85 -8.08
N ARG A 83 -12.79 -0.63 -7.92
CA ARG A 83 -12.57 0.45 -8.88
C ARG A 83 -11.76 1.54 -8.22
N TYR A 84 -10.76 2.06 -8.94
CA TYR A 84 -9.85 3.09 -8.45
C TYR A 84 -9.96 4.30 -9.36
N SER A 85 -10.19 5.49 -8.79
CA SER A 85 -10.31 6.72 -9.56
C SER A 85 -9.81 7.90 -8.75
N GLY A 86 -8.71 8.51 -9.18
CA GLY A 86 -8.11 9.65 -8.49
C GLY A 86 -7.77 9.32 -7.04
N ASP A 87 -8.37 10.03 -6.10
CA ASP A 87 -8.23 9.83 -4.65
C ASP A 87 -9.29 8.87 -4.07
N THR A 88 -10.09 8.20 -4.91
CA THR A 88 -11.19 7.33 -4.46
C THR A 88 -10.95 5.86 -4.78
N VAL A 89 -11.45 4.99 -3.90
CA VAL A 89 -11.57 3.55 -4.13
C VAL A 89 -13.00 3.11 -3.84
N THR A 90 -13.61 2.43 -4.80
CA THR A 90 -14.93 1.82 -4.67
C THR A 90 -14.79 0.33 -4.45
N VAL A 91 -15.32 -0.15 -3.33
CA VAL A 91 -15.29 -1.53 -2.90
C VAL A 91 -16.71 -2.08 -2.98
N PRO A 92 -17.01 -3.01 -3.91
CA PRO A 92 -18.30 -3.69 -3.93
C PRO A 92 -18.43 -4.58 -2.69
N LEU A 93 -19.61 -4.57 -2.08
CA LEU A 93 -19.98 -5.47 -1.01
C LEU A 93 -20.81 -6.61 -1.61
N ASP A 94 -20.28 -7.83 -1.51
CA ASP A 94 -21.00 -9.03 -1.91
C ASP A 94 -21.78 -9.56 -0.70
N THR A 95 -22.96 -8.98 -0.43
CA THR A 95 -23.73 -9.27 0.78
C THR A 95 -24.67 -10.46 0.63
N ALA A 96 -24.72 -11.13 -0.54
CA ALA A 96 -25.66 -12.20 -0.90
C ALA A 96 -27.16 -11.89 -0.67
N LEU A 97 -27.50 -10.68 -0.19
CA LEU A 97 -28.80 -10.24 0.28
C LEU A 97 -29.07 -8.86 -0.30
N GLY A 98 -29.83 -8.85 -1.39
CA GLY A 98 -30.33 -7.64 -2.04
C GLY A 98 -29.46 -7.11 -3.19
N PRO A 99 -29.71 -5.86 -3.63
CA PRO A 99 -28.98 -5.23 -4.71
C PRO A 99 -27.48 -5.14 -4.43
N PRO A 100 -26.62 -5.09 -5.47
CA PRO A 100 -25.18 -4.93 -5.28
C PRO A 100 -24.88 -3.65 -4.51
N ASP A 101 -24.27 -3.77 -3.34
CA ASP A 101 -23.85 -2.62 -2.56
C ASP A 101 -22.40 -2.24 -2.84
N GLU A 102 -22.05 -1.02 -2.50
CA GLU A 102 -20.69 -0.52 -2.56
C GLU A 102 -20.38 0.45 -1.43
N ILE A 103 -19.12 0.44 -1.01
CA ILE A 103 -18.53 1.48 -0.16
C ILE A 103 -17.54 2.26 -1.02
N VAL A 104 -17.68 3.58 -1.04
CA VAL A 104 -16.71 4.48 -1.65
C VAL A 104 -15.87 5.11 -0.55
N TYR A 105 -14.58 4.92 -0.64
CA TYR A 105 -13.60 5.56 0.24
C TYR A 105 -12.89 6.68 -0.50
N ARG A 106 -12.69 7.81 0.19
CA ARG A 106 -11.78 8.87 -0.20
C ARG A 106 -10.48 8.73 0.57
N CYS A 107 -9.36 8.82 -0.14
CA CYS A 107 -8.02 8.61 0.37
C CYS A 107 -7.26 9.93 0.38
N SER A 108 -6.67 10.29 1.51
CA SER A 108 -5.97 11.55 1.71
C SER A 108 -4.77 11.37 2.64
N PHE A 109 -4.00 12.43 2.83
CA PHE A 109 -3.01 12.47 3.91
C PHE A 109 -3.54 13.39 5.01
N ALA A 110 -3.31 13.02 6.27
CA ALA A 110 -3.57 13.89 7.40
C ALA A 110 -2.80 15.22 7.23
N THR A 111 -3.45 16.33 7.55
CA THR A 111 -2.84 17.67 7.49
C THR A 111 -1.53 17.68 8.28
N GLY A 112 -0.41 18.02 7.62
CA GLY A 112 0.93 18.01 8.22
C GLY A 112 1.71 16.69 8.11
N SER A 113 1.12 15.63 7.56
CA SER A 113 1.79 14.34 7.32
C SER A 113 2.15 14.10 5.85
N GLU A 114 2.30 15.17 5.06
CA GLU A 114 2.70 15.03 3.67
C GLU A 114 4.07 14.32 3.61
N PRO A 115 4.19 13.19 2.88
CA PRO A 115 5.48 12.52 2.74
C PRO A 115 6.42 13.49 2.04
N ARG A 116 7.47 13.92 2.76
CA ARG A 116 8.54 14.79 2.25
C ARG A 116 8.93 14.28 0.86
N ALA A 117 8.70 15.10 -0.17
CA ALA A 117 9.12 14.77 -1.52
C ALA A 117 10.59 14.37 -1.45
N ARG A 118 10.94 13.16 -1.91
CA ARG A 118 12.34 12.78 -2.05
C ARG A 118 12.93 13.77 -3.04
N VAL A 119 13.65 14.77 -2.53
CA VAL A 119 14.51 15.64 -3.34
C VAL A 119 15.40 14.70 -4.13
N GLY A 120 15.20 14.68 -5.44
CA GLY A 120 15.99 13.85 -6.33
C GLY A 120 17.46 14.18 -6.07
N VAL A 121 18.20 13.19 -5.56
CA VAL A 121 19.65 13.26 -5.51
C VAL A 121 20.09 13.27 -6.97
N ARG A 122 20.28 14.48 -7.51
CA ARG A 122 21.03 14.68 -8.74
C ARG A 122 22.39 14.04 -8.48
N ARG A 123 22.65 12.88 -9.09
CA ARG A 123 24.00 12.33 -9.20
C ARG A 123 24.80 13.35 -10.00
N GLY A 124 25.54 14.20 -9.29
CA GLY A 124 26.57 15.03 -9.90
C GLY A 124 27.59 14.14 -10.61
N PRO A 125 28.22 14.63 -11.69
CA PRO A 125 29.20 13.85 -12.43
C PRO A 125 30.36 13.46 -11.51
N ARG A 126 30.69 12.17 -11.56
CA ARG A 126 31.75 11.53 -10.79
C ARG A 126 33.09 12.10 -11.29
N SER A 127 33.70 13.02 -10.53
CA SER A 127 35.11 13.38 -10.75
C SER A 127 35.97 12.18 -10.37
N VAL A 128 36.43 11.45 -11.37
CA VAL A 128 37.49 10.45 -11.23
C VAL A 128 38.81 11.19 -11.26
N LYS A 129 39.49 11.28 -10.10
CA LYS A 129 40.92 11.55 -10.04
C LYS A 129 41.53 10.53 -9.07
N GLU A 130 41.85 9.37 -9.60
CA GLU A 130 42.68 8.33 -8.99
C GLU A 130 43.81 8.09 -10.01
N ARG A 131 44.95 8.75 -9.83
CA ARG A 131 46.13 8.29 -9.07
C ARG A 131 46.89 7.18 -9.81
N ALA A 132 48.04 7.60 -10.35
CA ALA A 132 49.27 6.84 -10.58
C ALA A 132 49.22 5.66 -11.55
N GLU A 133 49.66 5.95 -12.78
CA GLU A 133 50.19 5.00 -13.76
C GLU A 133 51.67 4.72 -13.45
N ALA A 134 52.03 3.45 -13.23
CA ALA A 134 53.33 2.86 -13.58
C ALA A 134 53.29 1.34 -13.35
N ALA A 135 53.19 0.58 -14.44
CA ALA A 135 53.49 -0.86 -14.54
C ALA A 135 55.04 -1.08 -14.58
N PRO A 136 55.66 -2.30 -14.61
CA PRO A 136 55.16 -3.57 -15.18
C PRO A 136 55.54 -4.90 -14.47
N VAL A 137 55.03 -6.00 -15.05
CA VAL A 137 55.07 -7.45 -14.66
C VAL A 137 56.46 -8.11 -14.90
N PRO A 138 56.76 -9.31 -14.36
CA PRO A 138 56.53 -10.57 -15.12
C PRO A 138 56.09 -11.83 -14.29
N LYS A 139 55.56 -12.86 -15.00
CA LYS A 139 55.11 -14.21 -14.54
C LYS A 139 56.31 -15.19 -14.32
N PRO A 140 56.21 -16.39 -13.69
CA PRO A 140 55.59 -17.60 -14.32
C PRO A 140 54.99 -18.67 -13.35
N GLY A 141 54.22 -19.63 -13.88
CA GLY A 141 53.99 -20.95 -13.25
C GLY A 141 52.56 -21.52 -13.33
N ALA A 142 52.28 -22.38 -14.31
CA ALA A 142 51.15 -23.33 -14.30
C ALA A 142 51.59 -24.65 -13.62
N PRO A 143 50.67 -25.50 -13.10
CA PRO A 143 50.08 -26.54 -13.96
C PRO A 143 48.60 -26.94 -13.67
N THR A 144 47.93 -27.33 -14.74
CA THR A 144 47.08 -28.53 -14.98
C THR A 144 46.14 -29.12 -13.89
N SER A 145 44.83 -29.15 -14.23
CA SER A 145 43.69 -30.09 -14.00
C SER A 145 43.91 -31.45 -13.28
N PRO A 146 42.89 -32.23 -12.79
CA PRO A 146 41.48 -32.33 -13.27
C PRO A 146 40.34 -32.70 -12.25
N ASN A 147 39.09 -32.51 -12.72
CA ASN A 147 37.87 -33.37 -12.66
C ASN A 147 37.72 -34.53 -11.62
N LEU A 148 36.57 -34.60 -10.92
CA LEU A 148 35.82 -35.79 -10.39
C LEU A 148 34.80 -35.29 -9.31
N GLY A 149 33.55 -35.69 -9.16
CA GLY A 149 32.63 -36.67 -9.76
C GLY A 149 31.25 -36.46 -9.09
N GLN A 150 30.15 -36.49 -9.83
CA GLN A 150 29.07 -37.51 -9.78
C GLN A 150 28.79 -38.25 -8.45
N GLY A 151 27.49 -38.33 -8.12
CA GLY A 151 26.83 -39.27 -7.17
C GLY A 151 25.72 -38.52 -6.42
N ARG A 152 24.41 -38.61 -6.68
CA ARG A 152 23.44 -39.70 -6.91
C ARG A 152 23.33 -40.72 -5.76
N LEU A 153 22.10 -40.77 -5.23
CA LEU A 153 21.42 -41.78 -4.39
C LEU A 153 21.76 -41.82 -2.90
N PHE A 154 20.80 -41.39 -2.08
CA PHE A 154 20.08 -42.26 -1.15
C PHE A 154 18.59 -41.86 -1.14
#